data_AF-A0A7V6D3K4-F1
#
_entry.id   AF-A0A7V6D3K4-F1
#
_cell.length_a   1.000
_cell.length_b   1.000
_cell.length_c   1.000
_cell.angle_alpha   90.00
_cell.angle_beta   90.00
_cell.angle_gamma   90.00
#
_symmetry.space_group_name_H-M   'P 1'
#
loop_
_entity.id
_entity.type
_entity.pdbx_description
1 polymer ?
#
loop_
_entity_poly.entity_id
_entity_poly.type
_entity_poly.pdbx_seq_one_letter_code
_entity_poly.pdbx_strand_id
1 'polypeptide(L)' 'MPALQHDEIALYMQRAWEMLEVAAHNTHGGYYGSAINRAYYAVFYAAGTLLVTQGVGSQQALSGDRIVPAALYQAWPIGG' A
#
# COMPACT_ATOMS: atom_id res chain seq x y z
N MET A 1 -7.25 -13.95 -21.16
CA MET A 1 -6.56 -12.72 -21.63
C MET A 1 -6.74 -11.62 -20.58
N PRO A 2 -5.76 -10.71 -20.43
CA PRO A 2 -5.10 -10.34 -19.17
C PRO A 2 -5.32 -8.86 -18.80
N ALA A 3 -6.57 -8.39 -18.91
CA ALA A 3 -6.94 -7.01 -18.57
C ALA A 3 -7.04 -6.81 -17.05
N LEU A 4 -7.64 -7.76 -16.34
CA LEU A 4 -7.84 -7.68 -14.89
C LEU A 4 -6.53 -7.53 -14.11
N GLN A 5 -5.45 -8.14 -14.60
CA GLN A 5 -4.13 -8.07 -13.95
C GLN A 5 -3.49 -6.68 -14.10
N HIS A 6 -3.69 -5.99 -15.23
CA HIS A 6 -3.17 -4.64 -15.46
C HIS A 6 -3.89 -3.60 -14.61
N ASP A 7 -5.22 -3.71 -14.48
CA ASP A 7 -6.02 -2.79 -13.68
C ASP A 7 -5.68 -2.90 -12.18
N GLU A 8 -5.45 -4.12 -11.69
CA GLU A 8 -5.03 -4.35 -10.30
C GLU A 8 -3.60 -3.88 -10.02
N ILE A 9 -2.67 -4.06 -10.96
CA ILE A 9 -1.30 -3.52 -10.86
C ILE A 9 -1.36 -1.99 -10.73
N ALA A 10 -2.15 -1.32 -11.57
CA ALA A 10 -2.33 0.13 -11.51
C ALA A 10 -2.93 0.57 -10.16
N LEU A 11 -3.93 -0.16 -9.67
CA LEU A 11 -4.55 0.10 -8.37
C LEU A 11 -3.54 0.02 -7.21
N TYR A 12 -2.71 -1.03 -7.17
CA TYR A 12 -1.73 -1.17 -6.08
C TYR A 12 -0.60 -0.15 -6.17
N MET A 13 -0.18 0.22 -7.39
CA MET A 13 0.76 1.33 -7.58
C MET A 13 0.17 2.67 -7.16
N GLN A 14 -1.10 2.94 -7.46
CA GLN A 14 -1.79 4.14 -6.98
C GLN A 14 -1.83 4.19 -5.45
N ARG A 15 -2.20 3.09 -4.80
CA ARG A 15 -2.18 2.99 -3.33
C ARG A 15 -0.80 3.27 -2.77
N ALA A 16 0.26 2.75 -3.40
CA ALA A 16 1.63 3.02 -2.97
C ALA A 16 1.96 4.53 -3.01
N TRP A 17 1.52 5.23 -4.04
CA TRP A 17 1.68 6.69 -4.15
C TRP A 17 0.90 7.45 -3.07
N GLU A 18 -0.37 7.12 -2.87
CA GLU A 18 -1.20 7.73 -1.82
C GLU A 18 -0.55 7.55 -0.42
N MET A 19 0.06 6.39 -0.16
CA MET A 19 0.79 6.16 1.09
C MET A 19 2.01 7.07 1.24
N LEU A 20 2.74 7.35 0.17
CA LEU A 20 3.87 8.28 0.22
C LEU A 20 3.43 9.71 0.45
N GLU A 21 2.31 10.14 -0.15
CA GLU A 21 1.74 11.47 0.08
C GLU A 21 1.34 11.65 1.55
N VAL A 22 0.65 10.66 2.13
CA VAL A 22 0.29 10.67 3.56
C VAL A 22 1.53 10.61 4.45
N ALA A 23 2.55 9.83 4.08
CA ALA A 23 3.81 9.77 4.82
C ALA A 23 4.52 11.14 4.82
N ALA A 24 4.55 11.82 3.67
CA ALA A 24 5.10 13.16 3.54
C ALA A 24 4.32 14.16 4.41
N HIS A 25 2.99 14.16 4.35
CA HIS A 25 2.16 15.01 5.20
C HIS A 25 2.43 14.78 6.70
N ASN A 26 2.48 13.51 7.13
CA ASN A 26 2.77 13.14 8.52
C ASN A 26 4.17 13.57 8.96
N THR A 27 5.15 13.54 8.06
CA THR A 27 6.51 14.02 8.34
C THR A 27 6.51 15.52 8.60
N HIS A 28 5.83 16.30 7.76
CA HIS A 28 5.69 17.75 7.95
C HIS A 28 4.93 18.11 9.25
N GLY A 29 3.96 17.28 9.64
CA GLY A 29 3.22 17.43 10.90
C GLY A 29 3.95 16.92 12.15
N GLY A 30 5.15 16.36 12.04
CA GLY A 30 5.90 15.79 13.16
C GLY A 30 5.39 14.41 13.65
N TYR A 31 4.45 13.80 12.92
CA TYR A 31 3.88 12.48 13.23
C TYR A 31 4.75 11.34 12.65
N TYR A 32 6.00 11.25 13.09
CA TYR A 32 6.99 10.35 12.49
C TYR A 32 6.62 8.86 12.55
N GLY A 33 5.95 8.40 13.63
CA GLY A 33 5.49 7.01 13.72
C GLY A 33 4.48 6.65 12.62
N SER A 34 3.52 7.55 12.38
CA SER A 34 2.55 7.42 11.29
C SER A 34 3.22 7.54 9.91
N ALA A 35 4.21 8.44 9.76
CA ALA A 35 4.98 8.58 8.53
C ALA A 35 5.73 7.30 8.16
N ILE A 36 6.44 6.70 9.12
CA ILE A 36 7.18 5.43 8.94
C ILE A 36 6.22 4.30 8.55
N ASN A 37 5.08 4.18 9.25
CA ASN A 37 4.08 3.17 8.94
C ASN A 37 3.55 3.30 7.51
N ARG A 38 3.26 4.53 7.05
CA ARG A 38 2.77 4.80 5.70
C ARG A 38 3.84 4.51 4.64
N ALA A 39 5.08 4.91 4.88
CA ALA A 39 6.20 4.58 3.99
C ALA A 39 6.43 3.06 3.88
N TYR A 40 6.30 2.31 4.98
CA TYR A 40 6.36 0.84 4.95
C TYR A 40 5.31 0.25 4.01
N TYR A 41 4.05 0.68 4.12
CA TYR A 41 2.99 0.17 3.25
C TYR A 41 3.14 0.61 1.79
N ALA A 42 3.66 1.81 1.53
CA ALA A 42 4.01 2.23 0.17
C ALA A 42 4.98 1.24 -0.50
N VAL A 43 6.07 0.91 0.21
CA VAL A 43 7.08 -0.03 -0.28
C VAL A 43 6.50 -1.44 -0.42
N PHE A 44 5.66 -1.89 0.52
CA PHE A 44 4.99 -3.18 0.44
C PHE A 44 4.14 -3.31 -0.84
N TYR A 45 3.29 -2.33 -1.13
CA TYR A 45 2.45 -2.35 -2.34
C TYR A 45 3.29 -2.26 -3.61
N ALA A 46 4.30 -1.38 -3.66
CA ALA A 46 5.17 -1.24 -4.83
C ALA A 46 5.99 -2.51 -5.11
N ALA A 47 6.65 -3.05 -4.08
CA ALA A 47 7.47 -4.26 -4.20
C ALA A 47 6.62 -5.49 -4.53
N GLY A 48 5.47 -5.65 -3.88
CA GLY A 48 4.57 -6.76 -4.18
C GLY A 48 3.98 -6.67 -5.60
N THR A 49 3.68 -5.46 -6.08
CA THR A 49 3.24 -5.24 -7.47
C THR A 49 4.34 -5.59 -8.47
N LEU A 50 5.59 -5.18 -8.19
CA LEU A 50 6.75 -5.58 -8.99
C LEU A 50 6.89 -7.11 -9.06
N LEU A 51 6.79 -7.81 -7.93
CA LEU A 51 6.87 -9.28 -7.90
C LEU A 51 5.74 -9.94 -8.71
N VAL A 52 4.52 -9.40 -8.65
CA VAL A 52 3.40 -9.87 -9.48
C VAL A 52 3.70 -9.67 -10.98
N THR A 53 4.23 -8.51 -11.38
CA THR A 53 4.57 -8.25 -12.80
C THR A 53 5.66 -9.18 -13.34
N GLN A 54 6.52 -9.71 -12.47
CA GLN A 54 7.56 -10.68 -12.81
C GLN A 54 7.07 -12.14 -12.74
N GLY A 55 5.81 -12.38 -12.36
CA GLY A 55 5.24 -13.72 -12.22
C GLY A 55 5.73 -14.50 -11.00
N VAL A 56 6.38 -13.83 -10.03
CA VAL A 56 6.97 -14.47 -8.83
C VAL A 56 6.12 -14.22 -7.58
N GLY A 57 5.32 -13.15 -7.56
CA GLY A 57 4.42 -12.79 -6.47
C GLY A 57 2.96 -13.22 -6.69
N SER A 58 2.15 -13.19 -5.63
CA SER A 58 0.71 -13.44 -5.72
C SER A 58 -0.10 -12.18 -5.43
N GLN A 59 -1.11 -11.92 -6.26
CA GLN A 59 -2.05 -10.80 -6.07
C GLN A 59 -2.85 -10.95 -4.76
N GLN A 60 -3.11 -12.19 -4.34
CA GLN A 60 -3.74 -12.50 -3.05
C GLN A 60 -2.98 -11.88 -1.87
N ALA A 61 -1.64 -11.79 -1.93
CA ALA A 61 -0.83 -11.20 -0.87
C ALA A 61 -1.03 -9.67 -0.76
N LEU A 62 -1.40 -9.01 -1.87
CA LEU A 62 -1.67 -7.57 -1.93
C LEU A 62 -3.11 -7.21 -1.53
N SER A 63 -4.05 -8.15 -1.65
CA SER A 63 -5.50 -7.96 -1.43
C SER A 63 -5.88 -7.73 0.05
N GLY A 64 -4.93 -7.74 0.98
CA GLY A 64 -5.14 -7.29 2.36
C GLY A 64 -5.60 -8.38 3.33
N ASP A 65 -6.08 -9.52 2.85
CA ASP A 65 -6.73 -10.54 3.70
C ASP A 65 -5.75 -11.37 4.56
N ARG A 66 -4.44 -11.27 4.30
CA ARG A 66 -3.41 -12.08 4.98
C ARG A 66 -2.29 -11.29 5.68
N ILE A 67 -2.20 -9.98 5.46
CA ILE A 67 -1.04 -9.18 5.87
C ILE A 67 -1.44 -7.91 6.64
N VAL A 68 -2.62 -7.36 6.39
CA VAL A 68 -3.10 -6.14 7.07
C VAL A 68 -4.43 -6.48 7.75
N PRO A 69 -4.41 -6.95 9.01
CA PRO A 69 -5.65 -7.23 9.71
C PRO A 69 -6.55 -5.98 9.70
N ALA A 70 -7.85 -6.16 9.51
CA ALA A 70 -8.85 -5.09 9.48
C ALA A 70 -8.77 -4.13 10.70
N ALA A 71 -8.18 -4.59 11.82
CA ALA A 71 -7.87 -3.76 12.97
C ALA A 71 -6.88 -2.60 12.66
N LEU A 72 -5.94 -2.78 11.72
CA LEU A 72 -5.03 -1.73 11.26
C LEU A 72 -5.71 -0.73 10.31
N TYR A 73 -6.82 -1.11 9.67
CA TYR A 73 -7.68 -0.17 8.94
C TYR A 73 -8.42 0.79 9.88
N GLN A 74 -8.80 0.35 11.09
CA GLN A 74 -9.41 1.25 12.09
C GLN A 74 -8.39 2.18 12.78
N ALA A 75 -7.09 1.82 12.75
CA ALA A 75 -5.99 2.70 13.15
C ALA A 75 -5.54 3.65 12.01
N TRP A 76 -6.29 3.70 10.90
CA TRP A 76 -6.01 4.56 9.75
C TRP A 76 -6.68 5.94 9.93
N PRO A 77 -5.92 7.04 10.10
CA PRO A 77 -6.51 8.36 10.13
C PRO A 77 -6.75 8.79 8.67
N ILE A 78 -7.92 8.45 8.15
CA ILE A 78 -8.57 9.21 7.06
C ILE A 78 -9.75 10.02 7.60
N GLY A 79 -9.84 10.20 8.92
CA GLY A 79 -10.80 11.10 9.56
C GLY A 79 -10.26 11.61 10.88
N GLY A 80 -9.99 12.92 10.95
CA GLY A 80 -9.41 13.63 12.08
C GLY A 80 -8.58 14.80 11.60
#